data_AF-A0A2K6FZC3-F1
#
_entry.id   AF-A0A2K6FZC3-F1
#
_cell.length_a   1.000
_cell.length_b   1.000
_cell.length_c   1.000
_cell.angle_alpha   90.00
_cell.angle_beta   90.00
_cell.angle_gamma   90.00
#
_symmetry.space_group_name_H-M   'P 1'
#
loop_
_entity.id
_entity.type
_entity.pdbx_description
1 polymer ?
#
loop_
_entity_poly.entity_id
_entity_poly.type
_entity_poly.pdbx_seq_one_letter_code
_entity_poly.pdbx_strand_id
1 'polypeptide(L)'
;MEPKDTAGKENMGTKRKNLTFLRPRLYMLERRKTDTLVESGASGDHSGTLRRSQSDRTEYNQKLQEKMTPQAESAATEAPGSEEEHQMRRMMAKRAKIIRELIQTEKDYLSDLELCIREVVQPLRNRQIDRLDVDSLFSNIESVHQISAKLLSLLEEATADVEPAMQVIGEAFLQIKGPLEDIYKIYCYHHDEAHSVLESYEKEEELKQHLSHCLQSLK
;
A
#
# COMPACT_ATOMS: atom_id res chain seq x y z
N MET A 1 -29.16 -5.44 55.75
CA MET A 1 -27.75 -5.81 55.96
C MET A 1 -27.07 -5.59 54.62
N GLU A 2 -26.46 -4.42 54.46
CA GLU A 2 -25.34 -4.17 53.55
C GLU A 2 -24.06 -4.43 54.38
N PRO A 3 -22.87 -4.78 53.81
CA PRO A 3 -22.26 -3.98 52.73
C PRO A 3 -21.31 -4.67 51.71
N LYS A 4 -20.98 -3.88 50.66
CA LYS A 4 -19.66 -3.57 50.05
C LYS A 4 -18.94 -4.47 49.02
N ASP A 5 -18.94 -3.95 47.79
CA ASP A 5 -17.86 -3.68 46.81
C ASP A 5 -16.42 -4.24 47.01
N THR A 6 -15.79 -4.74 45.94
CA THR A 6 -14.84 -3.95 45.09
C THR A 6 -14.18 -4.73 43.93
N ALA A 7 -14.20 -4.06 42.78
CA ALA A 7 -13.37 -4.06 41.56
C ALA A 7 -12.07 -4.89 41.41
N GLY A 8 -11.82 -5.33 40.17
CA GLY A 8 -10.48 -5.67 39.65
C GLY A 8 -10.47 -6.05 38.16
N LYS A 9 -10.43 -5.04 37.26
CA LYS A 9 -10.07 -5.20 35.85
C LYS A 9 -8.60 -5.64 35.75
N GLU A 10 -8.27 -6.65 34.95
CA GLU A 10 -6.94 -6.73 34.34
C GLU A 10 -7.01 -6.94 32.83
N ASN A 11 -6.67 -5.83 32.17
CA ASN A 11 -6.49 -5.65 30.75
C ASN A 11 -5.03 -6.00 30.43
N MET A 12 -4.72 -7.24 30.05
CA MET A 12 -3.40 -7.60 29.53
C MET A 12 -3.35 -7.35 28.03
N GLY A 13 -3.36 -6.07 27.66
CA GLY A 13 -2.83 -5.65 26.38
C GLY A 13 -1.31 -5.85 26.43
N THR A 14 -0.84 -6.98 25.91
CA THR A 14 0.60 -7.27 25.77
C THR A 14 1.20 -6.15 24.93
N LYS A 15 1.97 -5.27 25.59
CA LYS A 15 2.70 -4.21 24.90
C LYS A 15 3.65 -4.89 23.93
N ARG A 16 3.35 -4.80 22.63
CA ARG A 16 4.20 -5.21 21.52
C ARG A 16 5.60 -4.61 21.74
N LYS A 17 6.53 -5.43 22.21
CA LYS A 17 7.92 -5.04 22.26
C LYS A 17 8.42 -5.14 20.83
N ASN A 18 8.67 -3.99 20.22
CA ASN A 18 9.25 -3.97 18.88
C ASN A 18 10.59 -4.71 18.93
N LEU A 19 10.70 -5.82 18.19
CA LEU A 19 11.90 -6.65 18.06
C LEU A 19 13.07 -5.77 17.61
N THR A 20 13.91 -5.36 18.56
CA THR A 20 14.96 -4.37 18.34
C THR A 20 16.08 -4.92 17.47
N PHE A 21 16.21 -6.24 17.41
CA PHE A 21 17.25 -6.94 16.66
C PHE A 21 16.98 -6.96 15.15
N LEU A 22 15.71 -7.01 14.74
CA LEU A 22 15.31 -7.08 13.33
C LEU A 22 15.10 -5.70 12.68
N ARG A 23 15.01 -4.63 13.50
CA ARG A 23 14.80 -3.25 13.03
C ARG A 23 15.79 -2.76 11.98
N PRO A 24 17.10 -3.10 11.99
CA PRO A 24 18.01 -2.61 10.97
C PRO A 24 17.86 -3.30 9.61
N ARG A 25 17.16 -4.45 9.53
CA ARG A 25 17.17 -5.32 8.35
C ARG A 25 15.81 -5.74 7.79
N LEU A 26 14.76 -5.66 8.59
CA LEU A 26 13.40 -5.83 8.10
C LEU A 26 12.80 -4.46 7.86
N TYR A 27 13.09 -3.90 6.68
CA TYR A 27 12.49 -2.68 6.13
C TYR A 27 10.98 -2.88 5.80
N MET A 28 10.29 -3.80 6.49
CA MET A 28 8.91 -4.23 6.22
C MET A 28 7.86 -3.45 7.02
N LEU A 29 8.27 -2.47 7.85
CA LEU A 29 7.35 -1.69 8.69
C LEU A 29 7.21 -0.23 8.27
N GLU A 30 8.07 0.28 7.39
CA GLU A 30 7.69 1.46 6.61
C GLU A 30 6.67 0.96 5.59
N ARG A 31 5.37 1.11 5.91
CA ARG A 31 4.35 1.15 4.88
C ARG A 31 4.90 2.08 3.80
N ARG A 32 5.32 1.51 2.66
CA ARG A 32 5.63 2.30 1.46
C ARG A 32 4.43 3.23 1.32
N LYS A 33 4.65 4.54 1.38
CA LYS A 33 3.57 5.54 1.41
C LYS A 33 2.71 5.40 0.15
N THR A 34 1.76 4.48 0.14
CA THR A 34 0.67 4.41 -0.83
C THR A 34 -0.45 5.31 -0.31
N ASP A 35 -0.10 6.57 -0.04
CA ASP A 35 -1.15 7.58 0.14
C ASP A 35 -1.76 7.80 -1.23
N THR A 36 -2.97 7.28 -1.42
CA THR A 36 -3.79 7.66 -2.56
C THR A 36 -4.23 9.10 -2.32
N LEU A 37 -3.42 10.09 -2.75
CA LEU A 37 -3.82 11.49 -2.74
C LEU A 37 -5.02 11.67 -3.69
N VAL A 38 -6.22 11.57 -3.13
CA VAL A 38 -7.44 12.12 -3.72
C VAL A 38 -7.62 13.49 -3.07
N GLU A 39 -7.01 14.52 -3.66
CA GLU A 39 -7.37 15.90 -3.31
C GLU A 39 -8.85 16.10 -3.65
N SER A 40 -9.67 16.18 -2.60
CA SER A 40 -11.06 16.60 -2.69
C SER A 40 -11.08 18.12 -2.75
N GLY A 41 -11.15 18.67 -3.97
CA GLY A 41 -11.36 20.10 -4.17
C GLY A 41 -12.81 20.48 -3.94
N ALA A 42 -13.08 21.28 -2.90
CA ALA A 42 -13.97 22.45 -2.87
C ALA A 42 -14.43 22.77 -1.43
N SER A 43 -14.14 23.98 -0.94
CA SER A 43 -15.11 25.09 -0.78
C SER A 43 -14.78 26.03 0.39
N GLY A 44 -14.55 27.32 0.05
CA GLY A 44 -14.96 28.51 0.82
C GLY A 44 -14.19 28.91 2.08
N ASP A 45 -13.57 30.10 2.09
CA ASP A 45 -14.16 31.21 2.84
C ASP A 45 -13.62 32.60 2.46
N HIS A 46 -14.50 33.59 2.57
CA HIS A 46 -14.31 34.99 2.20
C HIS A 46 -13.55 35.79 3.27
N SER A 47 -12.63 36.67 2.85
CA SER A 47 -12.34 37.91 3.60
C SER A 47 -11.78 38.99 2.67
N GLY A 48 -12.66 39.83 2.15
CA GLY A 48 -12.30 41.04 1.40
C GLY A 48 -12.20 42.26 2.32
N THR A 49 -11.05 42.91 2.35
CA THR A 49 -10.89 44.24 2.94
C THR A 49 -10.96 45.28 1.83
N LEU A 50 -12.02 46.09 1.86
CA LEU A 50 -12.24 47.25 1.01
C LEU A 50 -11.12 48.29 1.18
N ARG A 51 -10.40 48.61 0.10
CA ARG A 51 -9.69 49.89 -0.03
C ARG A 51 -10.08 50.58 -1.33
N ARG A 52 -10.70 51.75 -1.13
CA ARG A 52 -11.15 52.72 -2.13
C ARG A 52 -9.92 53.48 -2.66
N SER A 53 -9.63 53.39 -3.95
CA SER A 53 -8.69 54.29 -4.63
C SER A 53 -9.40 55.01 -5.77
N GLN A 54 -9.07 56.29 -5.92
CA GLN A 54 -9.70 57.22 -6.84
C GLN A 54 -9.30 56.95 -8.30
N SER A 55 -10.16 57.44 -9.19
CA SER A 55 -10.29 57.20 -10.62
C SER A 55 -9.15 57.74 -11.50
N ASP A 56 -8.79 56.98 -12.54
CA ASP A 56 -8.14 57.52 -13.75
C ASP A 56 -9.12 57.51 -14.94
N ARG A 57 -9.51 58.70 -15.39
CA ARG A 57 -10.45 58.97 -16.50
C ARG A 57 -9.93 58.48 -17.87
N THR A 58 -8.69 58.00 -17.92
CA THR A 58 -7.99 57.41 -19.06
C THR A 58 -8.29 55.92 -19.25
N GLU A 59 -8.48 55.15 -18.18
CA GLU A 59 -8.80 53.71 -18.30
C GLU A 59 -10.18 53.46 -18.94
N TYR A 60 -11.16 54.33 -18.65
CA TYR A 60 -12.51 54.19 -19.19
C TYR A 60 -12.54 54.35 -20.71
N ASN A 61 -11.73 55.26 -21.27
CA ASN A 61 -11.64 55.47 -22.71
C ASN A 61 -10.87 54.35 -23.41
N GLN A 62 -9.85 53.78 -22.76
CA GLN A 62 -9.09 52.65 -23.30
C GLN A 62 -9.96 51.37 -23.35
N LYS A 63 -10.74 51.10 -22.29
CA LYS A 63 -11.72 50.00 -22.25
C LYS A 63 -12.88 50.15 -23.25
N LEU A 64 -13.19 51.37 -23.69
CA LEU A 64 -14.21 51.63 -24.70
C LEU A 64 -13.69 51.41 -26.13
N GLN A 65 -12.42 51.73 -26.39
CA GLN A 65 -11.78 51.43 -27.67
C GLN A 65 -11.54 49.92 -27.85
N GLU A 66 -11.14 49.22 -26.80
CA GLU A 66 -10.91 47.76 -26.83
C GLU A 66 -12.20 46.99 -27.19
N LYS A 67 -13.36 47.48 -26.72
CA LYS A 67 -14.69 46.91 -26.99
C LYS A 67 -15.28 47.23 -28.37
N MET A 68 -14.68 48.14 -29.14
CA MET A 68 -15.14 48.50 -30.49
C MET A 68 -14.25 47.98 -31.60
N THR A 69 -13.09 47.40 -31.28
CA THR A 69 -12.33 46.58 -32.22
C THR A 69 -13.02 45.23 -32.39
N PRO A 70 -13.30 44.75 -33.62
CA PRO A 70 -13.64 43.36 -33.83
C PRO A 70 -12.35 42.55 -33.62
N GLN A 71 -11.98 42.33 -32.36
CA GLN A 71 -11.10 41.22 -32.02
C GLN A 71 -11.91 39.98 -32.36
N ALA A 72 -11.42 39.22 -33.33
CA ALA A 72 -11.89 37.89 -33.64
C ALA A 72 -12.05 37.14 -32.32
N GLU A 73 -13.31 36.93 -31.94
CA GLU A 73 -13.72 35.99 -30.92
C GLU A 73 -13.20 34.62 -31.36
N SER A 74 -11.97 34.30 -31.00
CA SER A 74 -11.67 32.93 -30.56
C SER A 74 -12.30 32.78 -29.18
N ALA A 75 -13.63 32.91 -29.12
CA ALA A 75 -14.43 32.29 -28.11
C ALA A 75 -14.17 30.79 -28.30
N ALA A 76 -13.18 30.28 -27.57
CA ALA A 76 -13.12 28.88 -27.23
C ALA A 76 -14.40 28.60 -26.45
N THR A 77 -15.46 28.34 -27.21
CA THR A 77 -16.63 27.65 -26.74
C THR A 77 -16.09 26.25 -26.51
N GLU A 78 -15.56 25.99 -25.32
CA GLU A 78 -15.29 24.62 -24.89
C GLU A 78 -16.67 23.94 -24.91
N ALA A 79 -16.91 23.20 -26.00
CA ALA A 79 -18.12 22.42 -26.14
C ALA A 79 -18.18 21.48 -24.93
N PRO A 80 -19.36 21.24 -24.34
CA PRO A 80 -19.50 20.40 -23.13
C PRO A 80 -18.91 18.98 -23.29
N GLY A 81 -18.72 18.48 -24.52
CA GLY A 81 -18.02 17.22 -24.79
C GLY A 81 -16.50 17.26 -24.56
N SER A 82 -15.84 18.42 -24.63
CA SER A 82 -14.39 18.59 -24.43
C SER A 82 -14.00 18.30 -22.98
N GLU A 83 -14.72 18.87 -22.01
CA GLU A 83 -14.44 18.68 -20.58
C GLU A 83 -14.66 17.22 -20.13
N GLU A 84 -15.73 16.59 -20.62
CA GLU A 84 -16.05 15.17 -20.36
C GLU A 84 -14.97 14.24 -20.95
N GLU A 85 -14.54 14.47 -22.18
CA GLU A 85 -13.43 13.72 -22.80
C GLU A 85 -12.12 13.88 -22.03
N HIS A 86 -11.79 15.11 -21.62
CA HIS A 86 -10.61 15.38 -20.82
C HIS A 86 -10.68 14.67 -19.45
N GLN A 87 -11.84 14.65 -18.81
CA GLN A 87 -12.05 13.91 -17.57
C GLN A 87 -11.90 12.41 -17.75
N MET A 88 -12.50 11.83 -18.81
CA MET A 88 -12.38 10.40 -19.14
C MET A 88 -10.92 10.00 -19.36
N ARG A 89 -10.15 10.80 -20.12
CA ARG A 89 -8.71 10.56 -20.34
C ARG A 89 -7.92 10.59 -19.02
N ARG A 90 -8.21 11.53 -18.13
CA ARG A 90 -7.57 11.60 -16.79
C ARG A 90 -7.91 10.36 -15.94
N MET A 91 -9.17 9.94 -15.93
CA MET A 91 -9.60 8.75 -15.18
C MET A 91 -8.93 7.47 -15.73
N MET A 92 -8.85 7.31 -17.04
CA MET A 92 -8.19 6.17 -17.68
C MET A 92 -6.69 6.16 -17.44
N ALA A 93 -6.03 7.32 -17.51
CA ALA A 93 -4.61 7.43 -17.16
C ALA A 93 -4.34 7.08 -15.69
N LYS A 94 -5.22 7.50 -14.76
CA LYS A 94 -5.13 7.12 -13.34
C LYS A 94 -5.33 5.63 -13.16
N ARG A 95 -6.35 5.04 -13.80
CA ARG A 95 -6.61 3.59 -13.77
C ARG A 95 -5.41 2.77 -14.22
N ALA A 96 -4.81 3.14 -15.36
CA ALA A 96 -3.61 2.47 -15.88
C ALA A 96 -2.39 2.58 -14.94
N LYS A 97 -2.27 3.67 -14.18
CA LYS A 97 -1.23 3.79 -13.12
C LYS A 97 -1.50 2.84 -11.96
N ILE A 98 -2.74 2.79 -11.47
CA ILE A 98 -3.14 1.93 -10.34
C ILE A 98 -2.91 0.45 -10.68
N ILE A 99 -3.31 0.00 -11.88
CA ILE A 99 -3.13 -1.40 -12.29
C ILE A 99 -1.64 -1.76 -12.38
N ARG A 100 -0.81 -0.87 -12.94
CA ARG A 100 0.64 -1.07 -12.99
C ARG A 100 1.27 -1.12 -11.61
N GLU A 101 0.85 -0.23 -10.71
CA GLU A 101 1.33 -0.20 -9.32
C GLU A 101 0.96 -1.50 -8.61
N LEU A 102 -0.30 -1.94 -8.71
CA LEU A 102 -0.77 -3.21 -8.13
C LEU A 102 0.09 -4.40 -8.56
N ILE A 103 0.33 -4.54 -9.87
CA ILE A 103 1.15 -5.63 -10.41
C ILE A 103 2.60 -5.51 -9.93
N GLN A 104 3.17 -4.30 -9.94
CA GLN A 104 4.54 -4.10 -9.49
C GLN A 104 4.70 -4.41 -8.01
N THR A 105 3.76 -3.98 -7.17
CA THR A 105 3.80 -4.28 -5.73
C THR A 105 3.66 -5.77 -5.45
N GLU A 106 2.89 -6.51 -6.25
CA GLU A 106 2.79 -7.97 -6.11
C GLU A 106 4.09 -8.67 -6.52
N LYS A 107 4.77 -8.19 -7.58
CA LYS A 107 6.11 -8.66 -7.97
C LYS A 107 7.13 -8.44 -6.87
N ASP A 108 7.15 -7.24 -6.30
CA ASP A 108 8.05 -6.90 -5.21
C ASP A 108 7.78 -7.81 -4.00
N TYR A 109 6.50 -8.01 -3.64
CA TYR A 109 6.12 -8.88 -2.54
C TYR A 109 6.57 -10.33 -2.75
N LEU A 110 6.43 -10.88 -3.96
CA LEU A 110 6.93 -12.20 -4.30
C LEU A 110 8.45 -12.30 -4.22
N SER A 111 9.15 -11.28 -4.70
CA SER A 111 10.61 -11.21 -4.57
C SER A 111 11.04 -11.22 -3.11
N ASP A 112 10.33 -10.49 -2.25
CA ASP A 112 10.60 -10.45 -0.81
C ASP A 112 10.34 -11.83 -0.14
N LEU A 113 9.24 -12.50 -0.51
CA LEU A 113 8.92 -13.85 -0.03
C LEU A 113 9.96 -14.88 -0.48
N GLU A 114 10.31 -14.90 -1.76
CA GLU A 114 11.31 -15.82 -2.33
C GLU A 114 12.69 -15.59 -1.68
N LEU A 115 13.08 -14.33 -1.49
CA LEU A 115 14.33 -13.99 -0.81
C LEU A 115 14.33 -14.51 0.64
N CYS A 116 13.23 -14.31 1.38
CA CYS A 116 13.07 -14.82 2.74
C CYS A 116 13.18 -16.36 2.77
N ILE A 117 12.47 -17.05 1.88
CA ILE A 117 12.50 -18.52 1.78
C ILE A 117 13.92 -19.00 1.48
N ARG A 118 14.56 -18.43 0.46
CA ARG A 118 15.87 -18.88 -0.05
C ARG A 118 17.02 -18.58 0.89
N GLU A 119 17.04 -17.40 1.51
CA GLU A 119 18.17 -16.92 2.32
C GLU A 119 17.99 -17.14 3.83
N VAL A 120 16.76 -17.41 4.30
CA VAL A 120 16.47 -17.59 5.72
C VAL A 120 15.86 -18.95 6.01
N VAL A 121 14.71 -19.27 5.43
CA VAL A 121 13.96 -20.49 5.77
C VAL A 121 14.76 -21.74 5.41
N GLN A 122 15.22 -21.85 4.16
CA GLN A 122 15.95 -23.02 3.68
C GLN A 122 17.29 -23.23 4.42
N PRO A 123 18.12 -22.19 4.63
CA PRO A 123 19.35 -22.34 5.41
C PRO A 123 19.13 -22.78 6.86
N LEU A 124 18.08 -22.28 7.52
CA LEU A 124 17.75 -22.69 8.90
C LEU A 124 17.29 -24.15 8.95
N ARG A 125 16.42 -24.58 8.02
CA ARG A 125 16.02 -26.00 7.93
C ARG A 125 17.22 -26.92 7.66
N ASN A 126 18.11 -26.52 6.76
CA ASN A 126 19.28 -27.32 6.37
C ASN A 126 20.31 -27.47 7.49
N ARG A 127 20.41 -26.50 8.40
CA ARG A 127 21.35 -26.56 9.54
C ARG A 127 20.88 -27.48 10.66
N GLN A 128 19.59 -27.83 10.71
CA GLN A 128 19.00 -28.70 11.75
C GLN A 128 19.43 -28.30 13.18
N ILE A 129 19.28 -27.01 13.49
CA ILE A 129 19.67 -26.46 14.80
C ILE A 129 18.73 -27.02 15.86
N ASP A 130 19.30 -27.62 16.91
CA ASP A 130 18.52 -28.15 18.03
C ASP A 130 17.69 -27.01 18.68
N ARG A 131 16.45 -27.32 19.07
CA ARG A 131 15.46 -26.36 19.64
C ARG A 131 14.92 -25.27 18.70
N LEU A 132 15.38 -25.21 17.45
CA LEU A 132 14.84 -24.27 16.45
C LEU A 132 13.76 -24.96 15.62
N ASP A 133 12.52 -24.50 15.77
CA ASP A 133 11.38 -24.90 14.96
C ASP A 133 11.14 -23.86 13.86
N VAL A 134 11.64 -24.17 12.66
CA VAL A 134 11.50 -23.30 11.50
C VAL A 134 10.04 -23.22 11.05
N ASP A 135 9.28 -24.30 11.16
CA ASP A 135 7.92 -24.37 10.64
C ASP A 135 6.95 -23.61 11.55
N SER A 136 7.18 -23.60 12.87
CA SER A 136 6.45 -22.70 13.79
C SER A 136 6.79 -21.21 13.53
N LEU A 137 8.05 -20.90 13.20
CA LEU A 137 8.49 -19.51 12.96
C LEU A 137 8.01 -18.93 11.62
N PHE A 138 7.95 -19.75 10.57
CA PHE A 138 7.61 -19.30 9.20
C PHE A 138 6.27 -19.82 8.70
N SER A 139 5.59 -20.68 9.45
CA SER A 139 4.27 -21.22 9.11
C SER A 139 4.25 -21.80 7.69
N ASN A 140 3.19 -21.51 6.92
CA ASN A 140 3.03 -21.91 5.53
C ASN A 140 3.54 -20.87 4.52
N ILE A 141 4.66 -20.19 4.78
CA ILE A 141 5.20 -19.12 3.91
C ILE A 141 5.40 -19.56 2.45
N GLU A 142 5.79 -20.81 2.18
CA GLU A 142 5.91 -21.31 0.80
C GLU A 142 4.54 -21.39 0.10
N SER A 143 3.49 -21.74 0.84
CA SER A 143 2.13 -21.74 0.29
C SER A 143 1.64 -20.32 0.02
N VAL A 144 1.99 -19.37 0.90
CA VAL A 144 1.73 -17.93 0.70
C VAL A 144 2.42 -17.43 -0.57
N HIS A 145 3.69 -17.77 -0.76
CA HIS A 145 4.43 -17.46 -1.98
C HIS A 145 3.75 -18.04 -3.23
N GLN A 146 3.35 -19.31 -3.20
CA GLN A 146 2.67 -19.96 -4.32
C GLN A 146 1.34 -19.29 -4.68
N ILE A 147 0.51 -18.95 -3.69
CA ILE A 147 -0.79 -18.34 -3.98
C ILE A 147 -0.65 -16.90 -4.49
N SER A 148 0.32 -16.14 -3.98
CA SER A 148 0.66 -14.82 -4.51
C SER A 148 1.22 -14.87 -5.93
N ALA A 149 2.03 -15.89 -6.25
CA ALA A 149 2.53 -16.10 -7.62
C ALA A 149 1.37 -16.38 -8.58
N LYS A 150 0.36 -17.11 -8.10
CA LYS A 150 -0.86 -17.34 -8.87
C LYS A 150 -1.68 -16.06 -9.07
N LEU A 151 -1.80 -15.20 -8.04
CA LEU A 151 -2.46 -13.89 -8.17
C LEU A 151 -1.75 -13.05 -9.24
N LEU A 152 -0.43 -12.93 -9.14
CA LEU A 152 0.37 -12.17 -10.11
C LEU A 152 0.15 -12.69 -11.53
N SER A 153 0.22 -14.02 -11.73
CA SER A 153 0.00 -14.63 -13.03
C SER A 153 -1.38 -14.30 -13.63
N LEU A 154 -2.45 -14.31 -12.82
CA LEU A 154 -3.79 -13.94 -13.28
C LEU A 154 -3.89 -12.44 -13.63
N LEU A 155 -3.21 -11.57 -12.87
CA LEU A 155 -3.17 -10.12 -13.16
C LEU A 155 -2.36 -9.83 -14.44
N GLU A 156 -1.25 -10.53 -14.65
CA GLU A 156 -0.46 -10.41 -15.88
C GLU A 156 -1.26 -10.91 -17.09
N GLU A 157 -1.94 -12.05 -16.99
CA GLU A 157 -2.81 -12.56 -18.06
C GLU A 157 -3.94 -11.56 -18.41
N ALA A 158 -4.55 -10.93 -17.39
CA ALA A 158 -5.62 -9.95 -17.59
C ALA A 158 -5.15 -8.61 -18.19
N THR A 159 -3.84 -8.39 -18.31
CA THR A 159 -3.26 -7.10 -18.74
C THR A 159 -2.29 -7.21 -19.92
N ALA A 160 -1.67 -8.37 -20.14
CA ALA A 160 -0.74 -8.63 -21.22
C ALA A 160 -1.45 -8.53 -22.58
N ASP A 161 -0.92 -7.68 -23.46
CA ASP A 161 -1.44 -7.46 -24.81
C ASP A 161 -2.91 -6.97 -24.86
N VAL A 162 -3.45 -6.47 -23.75
CA VAL A 162 -4.80 -5.90 -23.66
C VAL A 162 -4.72 -4.38 -23.57
N GLU A 163 -5.47 -3.70 -24.44
CA GLU A 163 -5.58 -2.24 -24.41
C GLU A 163 -6.05 -1.77 -23.02
N PRO A 164 -5.47 -0.70 -22.44
CA PRO A 164 -5.81 -0.26 -21.07
C PRO A 164 -7.31 -0.08 -20.80
N ALA A 165 -8.09 0.32 -21.80
CA ALA A 165 -9.54 0.47 -21.68
C ALA A 165 -10.29 -0.88 -21.53
N MET A 166 -9.71 -1.97 -22.04
CA MET A 166 -10.30 -3.31 -22.10
C MET A 166 -9.82 -4.25 -21.00
N GLN A 167 -8.81 -3.86 -20.21
CA GLN A 167 -8.30 -4.69 -19.11
C GLN A 167 -9.39 -4.96 -18.06
N VAL A 168 -9.66 -6.21 -17.70
CA VAL A 168 -10.65 -6.57 -16.66
C VAL A 168 -9.97 -7.39 -15.57
N ILE A 169 -9.32 -6.71 -14.63
CA ILE A 169 -8.56 -7.36 -13.55
C ILE A 169 -9.43 -7.91 -12.40
N GLY A 170 -10.69 -7.51 -12.31
CA GLY A 170 -11.59 -7.94 -11.23
C GLY A 170 -11.85 -9.45 -11.23
N GLU A 171 -11.85 -10.05 -12.42
CA GLU A 171 -12.04 -11.48 -12.62
C GLU A 171 -10.91 -12.31 -11.96
N ALA A 172 -9.66 -11.82 -12.02
CA ALA A 172 -8.52 -12.46 -11.34
C ALA A 172 -8.77 -12.63 -9.83
N PHE A 173 -9.33 -11.60 -9.18
CA PHE A 173 -9.64 -11.65 -7.75
C PHE A 173 -10.80 -12.60 -7.43
N LEU A 174 -11.84 -12.64 -8.27
CA LEU A 174 -12.97 -13.55 -8.08
C LEU A 174 -12.51 -15.02 -8.18
N GLN A 175 -11.62 -15.32 -9.13
CA GLN A 175 -11.08 -16.66 -9.32
C GLN A 175 -10.22 -17.12 -8.14
N ILE A 176 -9.39 -16.23 -7.58
CA ILE A 176 -8.44 -16.61 -6.54
C ILE A 176 -8.97 -16.46 -5.11
N LYS A 177 -10.10 -15.77 -4.89
CA LYS A 177 -10.62 -15.43 -3.56
C LYS A 177 -10.59 -16.60 -2.56
N GLY A 178 -11.18 -17.74 -2.91
CA GLY A 178 -11.27 -18.91 -2.02
C GLY A 178 -9.89 -19.48 -1.67
N PRO A 179 -9.08 -19.88 -2.67
CA PRO A 179 -7.71 -20.32 -2.44
C PRO A 179 -6.84 -19.31 -1.65
N LEU A 180 -6.99 -18.01 -1.92
CA LEU A 180 -6.29 -16.96 -1.19
C LEU A 180 -6.67 -16.98 0.30
N GLU A 181 -7.96 -17.00 0.60
CA GLU A 181 -8.47 -17.08 1.98
C GLU A 181 -7.98 -18.35 2.70
N ASP A 182 -8.03 -19.49 2.03
CA ASP A 182 -7.64 -20.78 2.60
C ASP A 182 -6.17 -20.85 3.01
N ILE A 183 -5.28 -20.22 2.25
CA ILE A 183 -3.86 -20.17 2.55
C ILE A 183 -3.53 -19.09 3.59
N TYR A 184 -4.07 -17.88 3.42
CA TYR A 184 -3.73 -16.75 4.30
C TYR A 184 -4.32 -16.89 5.70
N LYS A 185 -5.47 -17.56 5.87
CA LYS A 185 -6.03 -17.79 7.21
C LYS A 185 -5.09 -18.59 8.10
N ILE A 186 -4.37 -19.57 7.54
CA ILE A 186 -3.39 -20.38 8.27
C ILE A 186 -2.18 -19.51 8.65
N TYR A 187 -1.67 -18.76 7.68
CA TYR A 187 -0.50 -17.90 7.89
C TYR A 187 -0.75 -16.85 8.98
N CYS A 188 -1.92 -16.19 8.91
CA CYS A 188 -2.32 -15.19 9.89
C CYS A 188 -2.63 -15.79 11.26
N TYR A 189 -3.22 -17.00 11.31
CA TYR A 189 -3.54 -17.66 12.57
C TYR A 189 -2.27 -17.97 13.40
N HIS A 190 -1.18 -18.41 12.76
CA HIS A 190 0.08 -18.72 13.44
C HIS A 190 0.97 -17.48 13.71
N HIS A 191 0.57 -16.27 13.32
CA HIS A 191 1.44 -15.08 13.41
C HIS A 191 1.85 -14.74 14.85
N ASP A 192 0.91 -14.81 15.80
CA ASP A 192 1.19 -14.49 17.21
C ASP A 192 2.12 -15.55 17.85
N GLU A 193 1.98 -16.82 17.47
CA GLU A 193 2.84 -17.91 17.91
C GLU A 193 4.26 -17.74 17.37
N ALA A 194 4.40 -17.53 16.06
CA ALA A 194 5.68 -17.24 15.42
C ALA A 194 6.40 -16.06 16.09
N HIS A 195 5.65 -15.01 16.45
CA HIS A 195 6.19 -13.85 17.17
C HIS A 195 6.70 -14.22 18.56
N SER A 196 5.94 -15.00 19.33
CA SER A 196 6.35 -15.47 20.66
C SER A 196 7.59 -16.38 20.61
N VAL A 197 7.68 -17.24 19.59
CA VAL A 197 8.83 -18.12 19.36
C VAL A 197 10.06 -17.29 18.99
N LEU A 198 9.91 -16.29 18.13
CA LEU A 198 10.99 -15.39 17.78
C LEU A 198 11.51 -14.60 19.00
N GLU A 199 10.63 -14.14 19.88
CA GLU A 199 11.02 -13.48 21.14
C GLU A 199 11.78 -14.39 22.10
N SER A 200 11.54 -15.72 22.08
CA SER A 200 12.32 -16.66 22.89
C SER A 200 13.70 -16.87 22.29
N TYR A 201 13.80 -17.03 20.96
CA TYR A 201 15.06 -17.20 20.26
C TYR A 201 15.98 -15.98 20.34
N GLU A 202 15.44 -14.76 20.43
CA GLU A 202 16.25 -13.55 20.68
C GLU A 202 16.97 -13.55 22.04
N LYS A 203 16.49 -14.34 23.01
CA LYS A 203 17.10 -14.46 24.35
C LYS A 203 18.17 -15.55 24.40
N GLU A 204 18.21 -16.43 23.41
CA GLU A 204 19.19 -17.50 23.28
C GLU A 204 20.29 -17.10 22.30
N GLU A 205 21.50 -16.87 22.81
CA GLU A 205 22.58 -16.25 22.02
C GLU A 205 23.00 -17.11 20.81
N GLU A 206 22.96 -18.44 20.94
CA GLU A 206 23.26 -19.37 19.85
C GLU A 206 22.22 -19.28 18.71
N LEU A 207 20.93 -19.37 19.04
CA LEU A 207 19.84 -19.27 18.07
C LEU A 207 19.83 -17.88 17.40
N LYS A 208 20.01 -16.84 18.19
CA LYS A 208 20.15 -15.47 17.70
C LYS A 208 21.32 -15.33 16.73
N GLN A 209 22.48 -15.94 16.99
CA GLN A 209 23.63 -15.91 16.07
C GLN A 209 23.31 -16.60 14.74
N HIS A 210 22.61 -17.74 14.77
CA HIS A 210 22.18 -18.42 13.55
C HIS A 210 21.21 -17.59 12.70
N LEU A 211 20.21 -16.97 13.34
CA LEU A 211 19.30 -16.04 12.68
C LEU A 211 20.06 -14.84 12.12
N SER A 212 20.97 -14.26 12.90
CA SER A 212 21.83 -13.13 12.49
C SER A 212 22.60 -13.44 11.21
N HIS A 213 23.20 -14.64 11.13
CA HIS A 213 23.98 -15.08 9.99
C HIS A 213 23.12 -15.17 8.73
N CYS A 214 21.90 -15.71 8.82
CA CYS A 214 20.99 -15.80 7.68
C CYS A 214 20.56 -14.40 7.21
N LEU A 215 20.28 -13.49 8.15
CA LEU A 215 19.92 -12.10 7.84
C LEU A 215 21.08 -11.29 7.23
N GLN A 216 22.33 -11.73 7.37
CA GLN A 216 23.47 -11.08 6.69
C GLN A 216 23.50 -11.33 5.19
N SER A 217 22.86 -12.41 4.74
CA SER A 217 22.78 -12.77 3.32
C SER A 217 21.68 -12.03 2.58
N LEU A 218 20.70 -11.44 3.29
CA LEU A 218 19.68 -10.57 2.72
C LEU A 218 20.35 -9.30 2.17
N LYS A 219 20.41 -9.19 0.84
CA LYS A 219 20.89 -8.03 0.09
C LYS A 219 19.82 -7.53 -0.85
#